data_AF-A0A836WG68-F1
#
_entry.id   AF-A0A836WG68-F1
#
_cell.length_a   1.000
_cell.length_b   1.000
_cell.length_c   1.000
_cell.angle_alpha   90.00
_cell.angle_beta   90.00
_cell.angle_gamma   90.00
#
_symmetry.space_group_name_H-M   'P 1'
#
loop_
_entity.id
_entity.type
_entity.pdbx_description
1 polymer ?
#
loop_
_entity_poly.entity_id
_entity_poly.type
_entity_poly.pdbx_seq_one_letter_code
_entity_poly.pdbx_strand_id
1 'polypeptide(L)'
;MATRQTHCKLKFAHWLIFATTLLLLYLPFWRKGGTDMIALSVFAREWEFNSGLFGLLTVWLSSLTAKVVLGLAFLSFLTWYYLHYRHSEKIPRGDWIYGLFLIIAPTINAWYLLWMLPFAVIYPSWWAWTASVAVLLSYITGLNLDNFTLGTYEQPVWVRPLEFGLIFIALCYDFYRHQRGKAKTAN
;
A
#
# COMPACT_ATOMS: atom_id res chain seq x y z
N MET A 1 -2.76 -49.47 -21.91
CA MET A 1 -2.23 -48.12 -21.62
C MET A 1 -3.37 -47.32 -21.00
N ALA A 2 -3.52 -47.37 -19.67
CA ALA A 2 -4.67 -46.79 -18.96
C ALA A 2 -4.23 -45.51 -18.22
N THR A 3 -4.65 -44.37 -18.73
CA THR A 3 -4.50 -43.05 -18.11
C THR A 3 -5.45 -42.93 -16.91
N ARG A 4 -4.91 -43.03 -15.69
CA ARG A 4 -5.64 -42.69 -14.46
C ARG A 4 -5.88 -41.18 -14.42
N GLN A 5 -7.11 -40.77 -14.71
CA GLN A 5 -7.66 -39.48 -14.27
C GLN A 5 -7.89 -39.54 -12.75
N THR A 6 -6.96 -39.01 -11.96
CA THR A 6 -7.22 -38.72 -10.54
C THR A 6 -7.97 -37.41 -10.42
N HIS A 7 -9.30 -37.48 -10.51
CA HIS A 7 -10.18 -36.41 -10.06
C HIS A 7 -10.01 -36.25 -8.54
N CYS A 8 -9.42 -35.13 -8.12
CA CYS A 8 -9.36 -34.72 -6.72
C CYS A 8 -10.79 -34.38 -6.24
N LYS A 9 -11.57 -35.39 -5.84
CA LYS A 9 -12.80 -35.17 -5.09
C LYS A 9 -12.41 -34.89 -3.64
N LEU A 10 -12.25 -33.61 -3.29
CA LEU A 10 -12.15 -33.18 -1.89
C LEU A 10 -13.40 -33.70 -1.14
N LYS A 11 -13.21 -34.79 -0.40
CA LYS A 11 -14.31 -35.43 0.35
C LYS A 11 -14.80 -34.45 1.41
N PHE A 12 -16.11 -34.39 1.63
CA PHE A 12 -16.77 -33.58 2.67
C PHE A 12 -16.07 -33.66 4.05
N ALA A 13 -15.48 -34.81 4.39
CA ALA A 13 -14.65 -35.00 5.57
C ALA A 13 -13.49 -33.99 5.71
N HIS A 14 -12.82 -33.60 4.62
CA HIS A 14 -11.73 -32.62 4.66
C HIS A 14 -12.24 -31.23 5.01
N TRP A 15 -13.42 -30.85 4.48
CA TRP A 15 -14.08 -29.59 4.83
C TRP A 15 -14.53 -29.59 6.29
N LEU A 16 -15.05 -30.72 6.78
CA LEU A 16 -15.45 -30.87 8.18
C LEU A 16 -14.23 -30.75 9.11
N ILE A 17 -13.12 -31.42 8.78
CA ILE A 17 -11.87 -31.33 9.54
C ILE A 17 -11.36 -29.89 9.52
N PHE A 18 -11.27 -29.25 8.36
CA PHE A 18 -10.85 -27.85 8.23
C PHE A 18 -11.71 -26.90 9.08
N ALA A 19 -13.03 -26.99 8.96
CA ALA A 19 -13.95 -26.15 9.72
C ALA A 19 -13.84 -26.40 11.23
N THR A 20 -13.69 -27.67 11.64
CA THR A 20 -13.54 -28.04 13.06
C THR A 20 -12.21 -27.54 13.62
N THR A 21 -11.10 -27.69 12.88
CA THR A 21 -9.80 -27.14 13.28
C THR A 21 -9.88 -25.63 13.42
N LEU A 22 -10.46 -24.93 12.46
CA LEU A 22 -10.62 -23.48 12.50
C LEU A 22 -11.48 -23.05 13.70
N LEU A 23 -12.61 -23.74 13.93
CA LEU A 23 -13.45 -23.51 15.11
C LEU A 23 -12.68 -23.71 16.41
N LEU A 24 -11.97 -24.83 16.59
CA LEU A 24 -11.23 -25.12 17.82
C LEU A 24 -10.11 -24.11 18.09
N LEU A 25 -9.43 -23.64 17.04
CA LEU A 25 -8.38 -22.62 17.16
C LEU A 25 -8.95 -21.24 17.53
N TYR A 26 -10.11 -20.86 17.00
CA TYR A 26 -10.72 -19.54 17.24
C TYR A 26 -11.67 -19.49 18.44
N LEU A 27 -12.19 -20.64 18.90
CA LEU A 27 -13.09 -20.74 20.06
C LEU A 27 -12.55 -20.08 21.34
N PRO A 28 -11.26 -20.21 21.74
CA PRO A 28 -10.76 -19.53 22.94
C PRO A 28 -10.78 -18.00 22.81
N PHE A 29 -10.55 -17.46 21.60
CA PHE A 29 -10.61 -16.02 21.34
C PHE A 29 -12.04 -15.51 21.41
N TRP A 30 -12.99 -16.27 20.85
CA TRP A 30 -14.42 -15.96 20.95
C TRP A 30 -14.89 -15.98 22.42
N ARG A 31 -14.54 -17.03 23.18
CA ARG A 31 -14.97 -17.19 24.58
C ARG A 31 -14.39 -16.13 25.52
N LYS A 32 -13.20 -15.61 25.22
CA LYS A 32 -12.62 -14.49 25.98
C LYS A 32 -13.29 -13.14 25.69
N GLY A 33 -14.34 -13.12 24.87
CA GLY A 33 -15.10 -11.90 24.58
C GLY A 33 -14.39 -11.00 23.59
N GLY A 34 -13.82 -11.59 22.53
CA GLY A 34 -13.11 -10.88 21.47
C GLY A 34 -13.90 -9.66 20.99
N THR A 35 -13.39 -8.49 21.34
CA THR A 35 -13.83 -7.18 20.87
C THR A 35 -13.46 -6.97 19.41
N ASP A 36 -13.48 -8.01 18.57
CA ASP A 36 -12.87 -8.02 17.24
C ASP A 36 -13.46 -6.93 16.34
N MET A 37 -14.77 -6.72 16.39
CA MET A 37 -15.42 -5.63 15.65
C MET A 37 -15.07 -4.24 16.22
N ILE A 38 -14.89 -4.13 17.54
CA ILE A 38 -14.49 -2.87 18.18
C ILE A 38 -13.04 -2.58 17.84
N ALA A 39 -12.13 -3.53 18.00
CA ALA A 39 -10.73 -3.45 17.61
C ALA A 39 -10.58 -3.14 16.11
N LEU A 40 -11.36 -3.80 15.24
CA LEU A 40 -11.38 -3.53 13.81
C LEU A 40 -11.90 -2.11 13.51
N SER A 41 -12.92 -1.65 14.24
CA SER A 41 -13.45 -0.30 14.08
C SER A 41 -12.45 0.78 14.55
N VAL A 42 -11.75 0.53 15.66
CA VAL A 42 -10.70 1.41 16.18
C VAL A 42 -9.53 1.43 15.20
N PHE A 43 -9.09 0.26 14.72
CA PHE A 43 -8.06 0.16 13.70
C PHE A 43 -8.47 0.93 12.43
N ALA A 44 -9.69 0.73 11.92
CA ALA A 44 -10.17 1.43 10.74
C ALA A 44 -10.26 2.96 10.92
N ARG A 45 -10.49 3.45 12.13
CA ARG A 45 -10.66 4.89 12.43
C ARG A 45 -9.33 5.58 12.75
N GLU A 46 -8.60 4.99 13.68
CA GLU A 46 -7.46 5.60 14.37
C GLU A 46 -6.11 5.15 13.83
N TRP A 47 -6.04 4.01 13.11
CA TRP A 47 -4.75 3.51 12.66
C TRP A 47 -4.18 4.38 11.53
N GLU A 48 -3.04 4.99 11.83
CA GLU A 48 -2.23 5.77 10.92
C GLU A 48 -0.76 5.37 11.13
N PHE A 49 -0.03 5.16 10.04
CA PHE A 49 1.40 4.90 10.12
C PHE A 49 2.10 5.31 8.83
N ASN A 50 3.14 6.13 8.94
CA ASN A 50 3.91 6.65 7.80
C ASN A 50 3.02 7.21 6.66
N SER A 51 1.98 7.97 7.04
CA SER A 51 1.02 8.51 6.07
C SER A 51 1.65 9.64 5.26
N GLY A 52 1.31 9.70 3.97
CA GLY A 52 1.73 10.76 3.06
C GLY A 52 0.71 11.90 3.00
N LEU A 53 0.01 12.00 1.88
CA LEU A 53 -1.03 13.02 1.65
C LEU A 53 -2.17 12.91 2.67
N PHE A 54 -2.52 11.69 3.12
CA PHE A 54 -3.52 11.51 4.18
C PHE A 54 -3.18 12.29 5.46
N GLY A 55 -1.96 12.14 5.97
CA GLY A 55 -1.51 12.82 7.20
C GLY A 55 -1.44 14.33 7.05
N LEU A 56 -1.25 14.84 5.82
CA LEU A 56 -1.35 16.27 5.55
C LEU A 56 -2.81 16.74 5.61
N LEU A 57 -3.76 16.03 4.97
CA LEU A 57 -5.17 16.44 4.99
C LEU A 57 -5.78 16.41 6.38
N THR A 58 -5.34 15.50 7.26
CA THR A 58 -5.87 15.39 8.64
C THR A 58 -5.49 16.58 9.54
N VAL A 59 -4.59 17.47 9.10
CA VAL A 59 -4.34 18.76 9.75
C VAL A 59 -5.59 19.67 9.69
N TRP A 60 -6.39 19.56 8.62
CA TRP A 60 -7.56 20.42 8.40
C TRP A 60 -8.90 19.67 8.43
N LEU A 61 -8.88 18.36 8.19
CA LEU A 61 -10.07 17.53 8.07
C LEU A 61 -10.08 16.43 9.14
N SER A 62 -11.27 15.93 9.49
CA SER A 62 -11.37 14.71 10.29
C SER A 62 -10.79 13.50 9.52
N SER A 63 -10.29 12.49 10.24
CA SER A 63 -9.79 11.22 9.66
C SER A 63 -10.79 10.58 8.69
N LEU A 64 -12.08 10.57 9.05
CA LEU A 64 -13.14 10.05 8.19
C LEU A 64 -13.32 10.89 6.92
N THR A 65 -13.37 12.22 7.05
CA THR A 65 -13.53 13.13 5.91
C THR A 65 -12.34 13.02 4.95
N ALA A 66 -11.10 12.98 5.48
CA ALA A 66 -9.90 12.80 4.67
C ALA A 66 -9.92 11.46 3.89
N LYS A 67 -10.31 10.35 4.55
CA LYS A 67 -10.48 9.03 3.90
C LYS A 67 -11.51 9.08 2.77
N VAL A 68 -12.67 9.69 3.01
CA VAL A 68 -13.72 9.82 1.99
C VAL A 68 -13.26 10.67 0.82
N VAL A 69 -12.68 11.84 1.07
CA VAL A 69 -12.20 12.76 0.02
C VAL A 69 -11.12 12.09 -0.84
N LEU A 70 -10.11 11.50 -0.20
CA LEU A 70 -9.02 10.84 -0.92
C LEU A 70 -9.49 9.56 -1.63
N GLY A 71 -10.37 8.79 -0.99
CA GLY A 71 -10.97 7.58 -1.58
C GLY A 71 -11.79 7.90 -2.84
N LEU A 72 -12.63 8.95 -2.77
CA LEU A 72 -13.38 9.41 -3.94
C LEU A 72 -12.45 9.94 -5.03
N ALA A 73 -11.46 10.75 -4.69
CA ALA A 73 -10.46 11.25 -5.65
C ALA A 73 -9.73 10.09 -6.34
N PHE A 74 -9.37 9.04 -5.60
CA PHE A 74 -8.74 7.84 -6.14
C PHE A 74 -9.66 7.04 -7.05
N LEU A 75 -10.92 6.85 -6.68
CA LEU A 75 -11.90 6.17 -7.53
C LEU A 75 -12.17 6.96 -8.82
N SER A 76 -12.23 8.29 -8.75
CA SER A 76 -12.32 9.16 -9.92
C SER A 76 -11.10 9.01 -10.82
N PHE A 77 -9.89 9.00 -10.24
CA PHE A 77 -8.65 8.74 -10.96
C PHE A 77 -8.66 7.36 -11.62
N LEU A 78 -9.01 6.29 -10.88
CA LEU A 78 -9.08 4.93 -11.42
C LEU A 78 -10.08 4.81 -12.57
N THR A 79 -11.24 5.46 -12.43
CA THR A 79 -12.27 5.48 -13.48
C THR A 79 -11.74 6.16 -14.72
N TRP A 80 -11.15 7.35 -14.58
CA TRP A 80 -10.51 8.05 -15.70
C TRP A 80 -9.39 7.21 -16.33
N TYR A 81 -8.53 6.60 -15.51
CA TYR A 81 -7.39 5.81 -15.95
C TYR A 81 -7.83 4.56 -16.72
N TYR A 82 -8.85 3.86 -16.22
CA TYR A 82 -9.48 2.74 -16.90
C TYR A 82 -10.08 3.19 -18.25
N LEU A 83 -10.85 4.27 -18.28
CA LEU A 83 -11.44 4.78 -19.52
C LEU A 83 -10.39 5.19 -20.55
N HIS A 84 -9.24 5.70 -20.11
CA HIS A 84 -8.12 6.05 -20.98
C HIS A 84 -7.44 4.81 -21.59
N TYR A 85 -7.26 3.74 -20.82
CA TYR A 85 -6.52 2.54 -21.24
C TYR A 85 -7.40 1.40 -21.79
N ARG A 86 -8.73 1.42 -21.62
CA ARG A 86 -9.63 0.30 -21.99
C ARG A 86 -9.57 -0.13 -23.47
N HIS A 87 -9.08 0.74 -24.35
CA HIS A 87 -8.90 0.45 -25.78
C HIS A 87 -7.43 0.47 -26.21
N SER A 88 -6.49 0.56 -25.27
CA SER A 88 -5.07 0.56 -25.58
C SER A 88 -4.51 -0.85 -25.55
N GLU A 89 -3.64 -1.19 -26.50
CA GLU A 89 -2.85 -2.43 -26.48
C GLU A 89 -1.63 -2.32 -25.54
N LYS A 90 -1.33 -1.11 -25.05
CA LYS A 90 -0.22 -0.88 -24.13
C LYS A 90 -0.60 -1.33 -22.72
N ILE A 91 0.32 -2.03 -22.06
CA ILE A 91 0.18 -2.38 -20.65
C ILE A 91 0.02 -1.06 -19.84
N PRO A 92 -1.01 -0.94 -18.99
CA PRO A 92 -1.17 0.25 -18.16
C PRO A 92 -0.03 0.36 -17.14
N ARG A 93 0.38 1.60 -16.84
CA ARG A 93 1.41 1.90 -15.85
C ARG A 93 0.87 1.72 -14.41
N GLY A 94 0.94 0.48 -13.93
CA GLY A 94 0.49 0.11 -12.58
C GLY A 94 1.27 0.77 -11.45
N ASP A 95 2.50 1.22 -11.71
CA ASP A 95 3.30 2.01 -10.77
C ASP A 95 2.62 3.33 -10.41
N TRP A 96 1.97 4.03 -11.35
CA TRP A 96 1.19 5.23 -11.05
C TRP A 96 -0.04 4.96 -10.19
N ILE A 97 -0.77 3.89 -10.50
CA ILE A 97 -1.95 3.51 -9.71
C ILE A 97 -1.53 3.18 -8.28
N TYR A 98 -0.49 2.36 -8.14
CA TYR A 98 -0.03 1.89 -6.84
C TYR A 98 0.65 3.01 -6.03
N GLY A 99 1.47 3.84 -6.67
CA GLY A 99 2.09 5.00 -6.04
C GLY A 99 1.05 6.01 -5.55
N LEU A 100 0.03 6.29 -6.36
CA LEU A 100 -1.08 7.16 -5.94
C LEU A 100 -1.90 6.53 -4.81
N PHE A 101 -2.18 5.22 -4.87
CA PHE A 101 -2.88 4.53 -3.78
C PHE A 101 -2.12 4.67 -2.46
N LEU A 102 -0.80 4.55 -2.48
CA LEU A 102 0.00 4.63 -1.26
C LEU A 102 0.15 6.05 -0.74
N ILE A 103 0.34 7.04 -1.60
CA ILE A 103 0.49 8.43 -1.12
C ILE A 103 -0.78 8.91 -0.40
N ILE A 104 -1.95 8.41 -0.78
CA ILE A 104 -3.23 8.74 -0.13
C ILE A 104 -3.60 7.77 1.01
N ALA A 105 -2.86 6.68 1.18
CA ALA A 105 -3.18 5.69 2.20
C ALA A 105 -2.90 6.26 3.60
N PRO A 106 -3.73 5.93 4.60
CA PRO A 106 -3.46 6.28 5.99
C PRO A 106 -2.29 5.48 6.58
N THR A 107 -1.93 4.37 5.94
CA THR A 107 -0.91 3.45 6.43
C THR A 107 -0.04 2.98 5.29
N ILE A 108 1.26 3.24 5.40
CA ILE A 108 2.27 2.76 4.44
C ILE A 108 3.29 1.93 5.21
N ASN A 109 3.23 0.61 5.04
CA ASN A 109 4.29 -0.26 5.52
C ASN A 109 5.34 -0.46 4.43
N ALA A 110 6.61 -0.66 4.82
CA ALA A 110 7.71 -0.84 3.87
C ALA A 110 7.46 -1.97 2.85
N TRP A 111 6.85 -3.08 3.29
CA TRP A 111 6.57 -4.21 2.40
C TRP A 111 5.47 -3.94 1.36
N TYR A 112 4.69 -2.86 1.48
CA TYR A 112 3.73 -2.48 0.44
C TYR A 112 4.46 -2.14 -0.86
N LEU A 113 5.62 -1.48 -0.79
CA LEU A 113 6.40 -1.11 -1.99
C LEU A 113 6.97 -2.28 -2.77
N LEU A 114 6.99 -3.50 -2.21
CA LEU A 114 7.34 -4.71 -2.97
C LEU A 114 6.38 -4.94 -4.14
N TRP A 115 5.10 -4.57 -3.99
CA TRP A 115 4.11 -4.70 -5.07
C TRP A 115 4.29 -3.67 -6.18
N MET A 116 5.07 -2.62 -5.95
CA MET A 116 5.42 -1.62 -6.96
C MET A 116 6.55 -2.11 -7.89
N LEU A 117 7.46 -2.94 -7.36
CA LEU A 117 8.68 -3.36 -8.05
C LEU A 117 8.44 -4.05 -9.41
N PRO A 118 7.45 -4.95 -9.59
CA PRO A 118 7.18 -5.54 -10.90
C PRO A 118 6.91 -4.49 -11.98
N PHE A 119 6.18 -3.41 -11.62
CA PHE A 119 5.89 -2.31 -12.53
C PHE A 119 7.13 -1.45 -12.79
N ALA A 120 7.99 -1.27 -11.80
CA ALA A 120 9.28 -0.56 -11.97
C ALA A 120 10.26 -1.31 -12.88
N VAL A 121 10.10 -2.63 -13.02
CA VAL A 121 10.87 -3.43 -14.00
C VAL A 121 10.32 -3.27 -15.42
N ILE A 122 8.99 -3.30 -15.59
CA ILE A 122 8.33 -3.13 -16.90
C ILE A 122 8.48 -1.69 -17.41
N TYR A 123 8.33 -0.72 -16.52
CA TYR A 123 8.47 0.71 -16.77
C TYR A 123 9.55 1.31 -15.85
N PRO A 124 10.84 1.22 -16.24
CA PRO A 124 11.94 1.75 -15.45
C PRO A 124 11.74 3.21 -15.06
N SER A 125 11.64 3.46 -13.76
CA SER A 125 11.48 4.79 -13.17
C SER A 125 12.31 4.90 -11.90
N TRP A 126 13.09 5.97 -11.78
CA TRP A 126 13.95 6.21 -10.63
C TRP A 126 13.13 6.44 -9.35
N TRP A 127 11.94 7.04 -9.48
CA TRP A 127 11.08 7.31 -8.33
C TRP A 127 10.60 6.03 -7.65
N ALA A 128 10.23 4.99 -8.41
CA ALA A 128 9.71 3.74 -7.84
C ALA A 128 10.79 2.98 -7.05
N TRP A 129 12.01 2.88 -7.60
CA TRP A 129 13.15 2.29 -6.89
C TRP A 129 13.54 3.10 -5.65
N THR A 130 13.57 4.43 -5.79
CA THR A 130 13.88 5.33 -4.66
C THR A 130 12.84 5.18 -3.56
N ALA A 131 11.55 5.10 -3.89
CA ALA A 131 10.49 4.86 -2.92
C ALA A 131 10.68 3.55 -2.17
N SER A 132 10.97 2.45 -2.88
CA SER A 132 11.19 1.13 -2.26
C SER A 132 12.35 1.11 -1.25
N VAL A 133 13.36 1.96 -1.42
CA VAL A 133 14.47 2.09 -0.47
C VAL A 133 14.15 3.11 0.62
N ALA A 134 13.62 4.28 0.24
CA ALA A 134 13.34 5.39 1.15
C ALA A 134 12.31 5.00 2.22
N VAL A 135 11.31 4.17 1.90
CA VAL A 135 10.32 3.70 2.87
C VAL A 135 10.92 2.93 4.05
N LEU A 136 12.15 2.41 3.94
CA LEU A 136 12.80 1.77 5.07
C LEU A 136 13.04 2.75 6.23
N LEU A 137 13.09 4.06 5.94
CA LEU A 137 13.07 5.10 6.96
C LEU A 137 11.83 5.04 7.85
N SER A 138 10.73 4.42 7.39
CA SER A 138 9.53 4.24 8.18
C SER A 138 9.77 3.43 9.46
N TYR A 139 10.84 2.62 9.50
CA TYR A 139 11.25 1.86 10.68
C TYR A 139 12.00 2.69 11.72
N ILE A 140 12.31 3.96 11.46
CA ILE A 140 12.86 4.87 12.47
C ILE A 140 11.69 5.32 13.37
N THR A 141 11.30 4.44 14.28
CA THR A 141 10.20 4.63 15.23
C THR A 141 10.72 4.67 16.67
N GLY A 142 9.91 5.17 17.60
CA GLY A 142 10.23 5.15 19.04
C GLY A 142 10.62 3.76 19.55
N LEU A 143 9.91 2.71 19.11
CA LEU A 143 10.23 1.32 19.45
C LEU A 143 11.61 0.87 18.97
N ASN A 144 11.99 1.20 17.73
CA ASN A 144 13.28 0.75 17.17
C ASN A 144 14.47 1.61 17.59
N LEU A 145 14.20 2.82 18.11
CA LEU A 145 15.22 3.73 18.64
C LEU A 145 15.42 3.58 20.15
N ASP A 146 14.67 2.69 20.82
CA ASP A 146 14.59 2.58 22.28
C ASP A 146 14.34 3.95 22.95
N ASN A 147 13.58 4.82 22.28
CA ASN A 147 13.33 6.18 22.74
C ASN A 147 11.95 6.29 23.39
N PHE A 148 11.94 6.37 24.72
CA PHE A 148 10.72 6.47 25.53
C PHE A 148 10.01 7.83 25.44
N THR A 149 10.59 8.85 24.77
CA THR A 149 9.90 10.12 24.54
C THR A 149 8.96 10.11 23.34
N LEU A 150 9.07 9.10 22.48
CA LEU A 150 8.22 8.88 21.32
C LEU A 150 7.27 7.72 21.60
N GLY A 151 6.04 7.80 21.08
CA GLY A 151 5.14 6.64 21.06
C GLY A 151 5.75 5.48 20.28
N THR A 152 5.28 4.25 20.57
CA THR A 152 5.82 3.00 19.99
C THR A 152 6.01 3.04 18.48
N TYR A 153 5.02 3.57 17.75
CA TYR A 153 5.02 3.68 16.28
C TYR A 153 5.18 5.12 15.78
N GLU A 154 5.42 6.07 16.69
CA GLU A 154 5.69 7.44 16.31
C GLU A 154 7.09 7.56 15.72
N GLN A 155 7.21 8.43 14.73
CA GLN A 155 8.46 8.72 14.04
C GLN A 155 8.93 10.11 14.43
N PRO A 156 10.25 10.34 14.53
CA PRO A 156 10.78 11.70 14.59
C PRO A 156 10.27 12.56 13.42
N VAL A 157 9.99 13.83 13.69
CA VAL A 157 9.36 14.77 12.73
C VAL A 157 10.14 14.97 11.43
N TRP A 158 11.44 14.66 11.41
CA TRP A 158 12.31 14.79 10.24
C TRP A 158 12.25 13.57 9.30
N VAL A 159 11.75 12.42 9.77
CA VAL A 159 11.74 11.17 9.00
C VAL A 159 10.84 11.29 7.77
N ARG A 160 9.58 11.69 7.95
CA ARG A 160 8.63 11.80 6.83
C ARG A 160 9.08 12.84 5.78
N PRO A 161 9.51 14.07 6.14
CA PRO A 161 10.05 15.01 5.17
C PRO A 161 11.25 14.49 4.39
N LEU A 162 12.17 13.75 5.04
CA LEU A 162 13.31 13.15 4.36
C LEU A 162 12.86 12.04 3.39
N GLU A 163 12.01 11.12 3.85
CA GLU A 163 11.48 10.01 3.05
C GLU A 163 10.76 10.52 1.80
N PHE A 164 9.71 11.33 1.97
CA PHE A 164 8.93 11.86 0.85
C PHE A 164 9.73 12.86 0.01
N GLY A 165 10.69 13.58 0.60
CA GLY A 165 11.59 14.48 -0.11
C GLY A 165 12.49 13.74 -1.11
N LEU A 166 13.08 12.62 -0.70
CA LEU A 166 13.89 11.78 -1.59
C LEU A 166 13.06 11.23 -2.76
N ILE A 167 11.83 10.76 -2.48
CA ILE A 167 10.91 10.25 -3.50
C ILE A 167 10.52 11.36 -4.48
N PHE A 168 10.20 12.56 -3.97
CA PHE A 168 9.84 13.70 -4.79
C PHE A 168 10.98 14.15 -5.70
N ILE A 169 12.22 14.20 -5.19
CA ILE A 169 13.40 14.54 -6.00
C ILE A 169 13.58 13.53 -7.14
N ALA A 170 13.46 12.22 -6.85
CA ALA A 170 13.57 11.18 -7.87
C ALA A 170 12.46 11.28 -8.92
N LEU A 171 11.23 11.64 -8.51
CA LEU A 171 10.11 11.89 -9.42
C LEU A 171 10.39 13.09 -10.34
N CYS A 172 10.86 14.21 -9.80
CA CYS A 172 11.25 15.37 -10.59
C CYS A 172 12.38 15.03 -11.59
N TYR A 173 13.34 14.21 -11.17
CA TYR A 173 14.41 13.74 -12.03
C TYR A 173 13.89 12.88 -13.20
N ASP A 174 12.96 11.96 -12.95
CA ASP A 174 12.31 11.18 -14.02
C ASP A 174 11.60 12.08 -15.03
N PHE A 175 10.83 13.08 -14.57
CA PHE A 175 10.17 14.04 -15.45
C PHE A 175 11.18 14.82 -16.29
N TYR A 176 12.27 15.31 -15.68
CA TYR A 176 13.33 16.03 -16.37
C TYR A 176 13.99 15.17 -17.45
N ARG A 177 14.33 13.92 -17.13
CA ARG A 177 14.93 12.97 -18.09
C ARG A 177 13.99 12.67 -19.25
N HIS A 178 12.70 12.46 -18.99
CA HIS A 178 11.71 12.20 -20.02
C HIS A 178 11.55 13.39 -20.99
N GLN A 179 11.56 14.62 -20.49
CA GLN A 179 11.49 15.82 -21.35
C GLN A 179 12.72 15.93 -22.25
N ARG A 180 13.92 15.71 -21.71
CA ARG A 180 15.16 15.72 -22.50
C ARG A 180 15.23 14.61 -23.55
N GLY A 181 14.71 13.43 -23.23
CA GLY A 181 14.62 12.33 -24.20
C GLY A 181 13.77 12.69 -25.42
N LYS A 182 12.60 13.29 -25.19
CA LYS A 182 11.70 13.73 -26.29
C LYS A 182 12.32 14.82 -27.16
N ALA A 183 13.03 15.76 -26.56
CA ALA A 183 13.70 16.85 -27.30
C ALA A 183 14.80 16.32 -28.24
N LYS A 184 15.52 15.25 -27.84
CA LYS A 184 16.56 14.65 -28.69
C LYS A 184 16.03 13.85 -29.87
N THR A 185 14.82 13.29 -29.78
CA THR A 185 14.18 12.53 -30.87
C THR A 185 13.42 13.41 -31.86
N ALA A 186 13.23 14.69 -31.55
CA ALA A 186 12.50 15.65 -32.39
C ALA A 186 13.42 16.51 -33.29
N ASN A 187 14.75 16.41 -33.10
CA ASN A 187 15.78 16.98 -33.96
C ASN A 187 16.43 15.87 -34.79
#